data_AF-A0A1X7T7S7-F1
#
_entry.id   AF-A0A1X7T7S7-F1
#
_cell.length_a   1.000
_cell.length_b   1.000
_cell.length_c   1.000
_cell.angle_alpha   90.00
_cell.angle_beta   90.00
_cell.angle_gamma   90.00
#
_symmetry.space_group_name_H-M   'P 1'
#
loop_
_entity.id
_entity.type
_entity.pdbx_description
1 polymer ?
#
loop_
_entity_poly.entity_id
_entity_poly.type
_entity_poly.pdbx_seq_one_letter_code
_entity_poly.pdbx_strand_id
1 'polypeptide(L)'
;MKTVVIDNRRLFNLFSYTVFLYNIVTGLFTAVMRLMFSILFMILILPRMDLILYVKGFERFDLIHSMFKNFMTMEALLHNPIVHTFVNMLSDDVPNLHSKGTNSELGHRRTSSPHRVSRKAYNRWFVACTLIKNPSLRKNHVSEVNVYDEFEITKEEF
;
A
#
# COMPACT_ATOMS: atom_id res chain seq x y z
N MET A 1 7.46 -57.26 -3.57
CA MET A 1 7.50 -56.84 -2.15
C MET A 1 8.04 -58.00 -1.34
N LYS A 2 9.20 -57.85 -0.67
CA LYS A 2 9.73 -58.90 0.21
C LYS A 2 8.94 -58.87 1.52
N THR A 3 8.20 -59.94 1.80
CA THR A 3 7.50 -60.13 3.08
C THR A 3 8.53 -60.57 4.10
N VAL A 4 8.77 -59.74 5.11
CA VAL A 4 9.59 -60.11 6.26
C VAL A 4 8.76 -61.09 7.09
N VAL A 5 9.20 -62.36 7.11
CA VAL A 5 8.60 -63.39 7.97
C VAL A 5 9.19 -63.19 9.36
N ILE A 6 8.35 -62.87 10.33
CA ILE A 6 8.76 -62.65 11.72
C ILE A 6 8.62 -63.97 12.46
N ASP A 7 9.74 -64.57 12.86
CA ASP A 7 9.75 -65.91 13.46
C ASP A 7 9.12 -65.95 14.87
N ASN A 8 9.20 -64.84 15.62
CA ASN A 8 8.70 -64.78 17.00
C ASN A 8 7.60 -63.73 17.19
N ARG A 9 6.35 -64.14 16.93
CA ARG A 9 5.16 -63.30 17.06
C ARG A 9 4.94 -62.74 18.47
N ARG A 10 5.35 -63.46 19.52
CA ARG A 10 5.22 -62.99 20.93
C ARG A 10 6.16 -61.83 21.21
N LEU A 11 7.42 -61.94 20.77
CA LEU A 11 8.41 -60.88 20.93
C LEU A 11 8.02 -59.63 20.15
N PHE A 12 7.52 -59.79 18.93
CA PHE A 12 7.03 -58.68 18.12
C PHE A 12 5.86 -57.93 18.78
N ASN A 13 4.90 -58.67 19.35
CA ASN A 13 3.80 -58.05 20.07
C ASN A 13 4.30 -57.28 21.30
N LEU A 14 5.20 -57.87 22.11
CA LEU A 14 5.77 -57.20 23.27
C LEU A 14 6.51 -55.91 22.87
N PHE A 15 7.37 -55.98 21.84
CA PHE A 15 8.08 -54.83 21.30
C PHE A 15 7.11 -53.73 20.82
N SER A 16 6.05 -54.11 20.11
CA SER A 16 5.04 -53.17 19.63
C SER A 16 4.33 -52.46 20.79
N TYR A 17 3.98 -53.18 21.85
CA TYR A 17 3.40 -52.58 23.06
C TYR A 17 4.38 -51.62 23.76
N THR A 18 5.66 -51.97 23.86
CA THR A 18 6.67 -51.08 24.44
C THR A 18 6.85 -49.81 23.62
N VAL A 19 6.95 -49.92 22.29
CA VAL A 19 7.08 -48.76 21.38
C VAL A 19 5.83 -47.88 21.43
N PHE A 20 4.64 -48.48 21.53
CA PHE A 20 3.40 -47.71 21.68
C PHE A 20 3.40 -46.85 22.96
N LEU A 21 3.80 -47.44 24.10
CA LEU A 21 3.89 -46.69 25.35
C LEU A 21 4.95 -45.57 25.28
N TYR A 22 6.11 -45.87 24.69
CA TYR A 22 7.14 -44.87 24.46
C TYR A 22 6.61 -43.71 23.61
N ASN A 23 5.91 -44.01 22.52
CA ASN A 23 5.34 -43.00 21.62
C ASN A 23 4.31 -42.10 22.31
N ILE A 24 3.51 -42.63 23.24
CA ILE A 24 2.58 -41.81 24.04
C ILE A 24 3.35 -40.83 24.91
N VAL A 25 4.38 -41.29 25.62
CA VAL A 25 5.19 -40.44 26.51
C VAL A 25 5.94 -39.38 25.70
N THR A 26 6.58 -39.75 24.58
CA THR A 26 7.26 -38.77 23.71
C THR A 26 6.28 -37.82 23.02
N GLY A 27 5.09 -38.30 22.67
CA GLY A 27 4.01 -37.48 22.10
C GLY A 27 3.57 -36.41 23.09
N LEU A 28 3.37 -36.78 24.36
CA LEU A 28 3.04 -35.82 25.42
C LEU A 28 4.17 -34.81 25.64
N PHE A 29 5.42 -35.27 25.72
CA PHE A 29 6.59 -34.40 25.90
C PHE A 29 6.72 -33.38 24.76
N THR A 30 6.60 -33.83 23.51
CA THR A 30 6.66 -32.96 22.33
C THR A 30 5.50 -31.97 22.26
N ALA A 31 4.30 -32.36 22.69
CA ALA A 31 3.16 -31.45 22.78
C ALA A 31 3.41 -30.33 23.80
N VAL A 32 3.94 -30.66 24.98
CA VAL A 32 4.31 -29.66 26.01
C VAL A 32 5.39 -28.72 25.50
N MET A 33 6.46 -29.25 24.88
CA MET A 33 7.52 -28.43 24.29
C MET A 33 6.99 -27.51 23.20
N ARG A 34 6.10 -28.01 22.34
CA ARG A 34 5.44 -27.20 21.29
C ARG A 34 4.66 -26.04 21.89
N LEU A 35 3.91 -26.26 22.97
CA LEU A 35 3.17 -25.19 23.66
C LEU A 35 4.13 -24.15 24.25
N MET A 36 5.19 -24.60 24.92
CA MET A 36 6.20 -23.72 25.52
C MET A 36 6.87 -22.81 24.48
N PHE A 37 7.37 -23.39 23.38
CA PHE A 37 7.98 -22.59 22.31
C PHE A 37 6.95 -21.68 21.63
N SER A 38 5.73 -22.15 21.39
CA SER A 38 4.69 -21.33 20.76
C SER A 38 4.39 -20.08 21.59
N ILE A 39 4.24 -20.21 22.91
CA ILE A 39 4.00 -19.07 23.81
C ILE A 39 5.20 -18.12 23.80
N LEU A 40 6.42 -18.66 23.90
CA LEU A 40 7.64 -17.84 23.86
C LEU A 40 7.73 -17.01 22.57
N PHE A 41 7.54 -17.65 21.41
CA PHE A 41 7.54 -16.96 20.12
C PHE A 41 6.40 -15.94 20.01
N MET A 42 5.22 -16.26 20.53
CA MET A 42 4.08 -15.35 20.53
C MET A 42 4.40 -14.07 21.32
N ILE A 43 5.01 -14.18 22.51
CA ILE A 43 5.44 -13.02 23.32
C ILE A 43 6.55 -12.22 22.63
N LEU A 44 7.53 -12.89 22.04
CA LEU A 44 8.65 -12.22 21.35
C LEU A 44 8.21 -11.45 20.10
N ILE A 45 7.18 -11.94 19.40
CA ILE A 45 6.65 -11.32 18.17
C ILE A 45 5.59 -10.26 18.48
N LEU A 46 4.88 -10.38 19.61
CA LEU A 46 3.85 -9.43 20.05
C LEU A 46 4.23 -7.94 19.91
N PRO A 47 5.43 -7.47 20.28
CA PRO A 47 5.80 -6.06 20.13
C PRO A 47 6.00 -5.61 18.68
N ARG A 48 6.15 -6.55 17.72
CA ARG A 48 6.27 -6.22 16.30
C ARG A 48 4.90 -6.19 15.65
N MET A 49 4.37 -4.98 15.45
CA MET A 49 3.09 -4.75 14.75
C MET A 49 3.12 -5.14 13.26
N ASP A 50 4.32 -5.35 12.70
CA ASP A 50 4.51 -5.70 11.29
C ASP A 50 4.24 -7.17 10.96
N LEU A 51 4.06 -8.05 11.96
CA LEU A 51 3.74 -9.47 11.73
C LEU A 51 2.29 -9.79 12.07
N ILE A 52 1.67 -10.60 11.21
CA ILE A 52 0.34 -11.18 11.46
C ILE A 52 0.53 -12.37 12.39
N LEU A 53 -0.09 -12.32 13.58
CA LEU A 53 0.02 -13.41 14.55
C LEU A 53 -0.94 -14.57 14.25
N TYR A 54 -2.00 -14.32 13.49
CA TYR A 54 -3.04 -15.29 13.18
C TYR A 54 -2.75 -16.08 11.90
N VAL A 55 -3.28 -17.31 11.85
CA VAL A 55 -3.21 -18.17 10.66
C VAL A 55 -3.94 -17.49 9.49
N LYS A 56 -3.39 -17.65 8.28
CA LYS A 56 -3.98 -17.16 7.03
C LYS A 56 -5.46 -17.58 6.92
N GLY A 57 -6.35 -16.58 6.84
CA GLY A 57 -7.81 -16.77 6.86
C GLY A 57 -8.51 -16.32 8.15
N PHE A 58 -7.78 -16.21 9.27
CA PHE A 58 -8.27 -15.64 10.54
C PHE A 58 -7.80 -14.20 10.79
N GLU A 59 -7.23 -13.56 9.77
CA GLU A 59 -6.70 -12.18 9.82
C GLU A 59 -7.73 -11.15 10.31
N ARG A 60 -9.03 -11.41 10.11
CA ARG A 60 -10.11 -10.53 10.59
C ARG A 60 -10.20 -10.41 12.11
N PHE A 61 -9.70 -11.42 12.83
CA PHE A 61 -9.65 -11.40 14.29
C PHE A 61 -8.41 -10.71 14.83
N ASP A 62 -7.45 -10.34 13.96
CA ASP A 62 -6.27 -9.60 14.34
C ASP A 62 -6.56 -8.09 14.36
N LEU A 63 -6.89 -7.58 15.54
CA LEU A 63 -7.16 -6.15 15.74
C LEU A 63 -5.91 -5.29 15.44
N ILE A 64 -4.73 -5.77 15.84
CA ILE A 64 -3.47 -5.02 15.68
C ILE A 64 -3.15 -4.88 14.20
N HIS A 65 -3.27 -5.96 13.44
CA HIS A 65 -3.05 -5.93 12.00
C HIS A 65 -4.02 -4.98 11.28
N SER A 66 -5.30 -5.00 11.65
CA SER A 66 -6.31 -4.09 11.07
C SER A 66 -5.99 -2.62 11.39
N MET A 67 -5.64 -2.32 12.64
CA MET A 67 -5.23 -0.97 13.06
C MET A 67 -4.00 -0.49 12.30
N PHE A 68 -2.98 -1.34 12.17
CA PHE A 68 -1.76 -1.02 11.44
C PHE A 68 -2.03 -0.71 9.96
N LYS A 69 -2.84 -1.53 9.29
CA LYS A 69 -3.24 -1.29 7.90
C LYS A 69 -3.96 0.05 7.74
N ASN A 70 -4.88 0.36 8.65
CA ASN A 70 -5.61 1.62 8.62
C ASN A 70 -4.69 2.80 8.89
N PHE A 71 -3.77 2.68 9.85
CA PHE A 71 -2.76 3.67 10.15
C PHE A 71 -1.88 3.96 8.92
N MET A 72 -1.31 2.92 8.30
CA MET A 72 -0.51 3.05 7.09
C MET A 72 -1.27 3.72 5.94
N THR A 73 -2.55 3.40 5.78
CA THR A 73 -3.40 4.02 4.75
C THR A 73 -3.63 5.50 5.06
N MET A 74 -3.92 5.84 6.31
CA MET A 74 -4.12 7.23 6.73
C MET A 74 -2.83 8.05 6.61
N GLU A 75 -1.68 7.50 7.01
CA GLU A 75 -0.39 8.17 6.84
C GLU A 75 -0.06 8.38 5.36
N ALA A 76 -0.32 7.40 4.49
CA ALA A 76 -0.10 7.55 3.06
C ALA A 76 -0.99 8.64 2.43
N LEU A 77 -2.20 8.83 2.95
CA LEU A 77 -3.11 9.89 2.50
C LEU A 77 -2.70 11.27 3.04
N LEU A 78 -2.35 11.35 4.32
CA LEU A 78 -2.04 12.61 4.99
C LEU A 78 -0.63 13.14 4.62
N HIS A 79 0.35 12.25 4.56
CA HIS A 79 1.75 12.58 4.32
C HIS A 79 2.18 12.18 2.91
N ASN A 80 1.33 12.46 1.92
CA ASN A 80 1.67 12.20 0.53
C ASN A 80 2.69 13.23 0.01
N PRO A 81 3.95 12.85 -0.30
CA PRO A 81 4.98 13.79 -0.72
C PRO A 81 4.65 14.46 -2.07
N ILE A 82 3.86 13.81 -2.92
CA ILE A 82 3.42 14.38 -4.21
C ILE A 82 2.48 15.55 -3.97
N VAL A 83 1.50 15.38 -3.06
CA VAL A 83 0.55 16.46 -2.73
C VAL A 83 1.28 17.62 -2.07
N HIS A 84 2.18 17.33 -1.11
CA HIS A 84 2.94 18.37 -0.43
C HIS A 84 3.83 19.17 -1.40
N THR A 85 4.53 18.49 -2.31
CA THR A 85 5.35 19.16 -3.33
C THR A 85 4.50 19.93 -4.34
N PHE A 86 3.35 19.41 -4.75
CA PHE A 86 2.41 20.10 -5.64
C PHE A 86 1.86 21.39 -5.00
N VAL A 87 1.45 21.33 -3.73
CA VAL A 87 0.98 22.51 -2.98
C VAL A 87 2.11 23.53 -2.85
N ASN A 88 3.34 23.11 -2.55
CA ASN A 88 4.48 24.01 -2.48
C ASN A 88 4.76 24.68 -3.84
N MET A 89 4.74 23.91 -4.95
CA MET A 89 4.89 24.47 -6.30
C MET A 89 3.79 25.48 -6.63
N LEU A 90 2.54 25.23 -6.21
CA LEU A 90 1.43 26.18 -6.36
C LEU A 90 1.63 27.44 -5.51
N SER A 91 2.05 27.28 -4.25
CA SER A 91 2.30 28.39 -3.32
C SER A 91 3.46 29.26 -3.78
N ASP A 92 4.53 28.71 -4.34
CA ASP A 92 5.69 29.45 -4.84
C ASP A 92 5.38 30.29 -6.09
N ASP A 93 4.37 29.89 -6.87
CA ASP A 93 3.93 30.63 -8.06
C ASP A 93 3.05 31.86 -7.71
N VAL A 94 2.38 31.89 -6.56
CA VAL A 94 1.50 33.00 -6.10
C VAL A 94 2.23 34.30 -5.69
N PRO A 95 3.35 34.32 -4.93
CA PRO A 95 4.01 35.56 -4.51
C PRO A 95 4.65 36.34 -5.65
N ASN A 96 4.95 35.68 -6.78
CA ASN A 96 5.46 36.33 -8.00
C ASN A 96 4.42 37.24 -8.69
N LEU A 97 3.14 37.15 -8.29
CA LEU A 97 2.08 38.04 -8.77
C LEU A 97 1.94 39.30 -7.92
N HIS A 98 2.24 39.24 -6.62
CA HIS A 98 2.11 40.36 -5.68
C HIS A 98 3.39 41.22 -5.57
N SER A 99 4.58 40.62 -5.76
CA SER A 99 5.86 41.34 -5.74
C SER A 99 6.11 42.21 -6.98
N LYS A 100 5.18 42.24 -7.95
CA LYS A 100 5.29 43.08 -9.16
C LYS A 100 4.58 44.44 -9.02
N GLY A 101 3.99 44.73 -7.85
CA GLY A 101 3.16 45.92 -7.61
C GLY A 101 3.83 47.07 -6.84
N THR A 102 5.01 46.89 -6.28
CA THR A 102 5.69 47.93 -5.49
C THR A 102 7.17 47.93 -5.79
N ASN A 103 7.59 48.95 -6.55
CA ASN A 103 8.92 49.52 -6.78
C ASN A 103 9.08 49.86 -8.27
N SER A 104 8.20 50.75 -8.73
CA SER A 104 8.51 51.58 -9.88
C SER A 104 9.45 52.67 -9.39
N GLU A 105 10.74 52.51 -9.64
CA GLU A 105 11.64 53.61 -10.00
C GLU A 105 13.02 53.07 -10.40
N LEU A 106 13.51 53.63 -11.51
CA LEU A 106 14.86 53.49 -12.07
C LEU A 106 15.15 52.28 -12.98
N GLY A 107 14.90 52.50 -14.27
CA GLY A 107 15.97 52.36 -15.27
C GLY A 107 16.06 51.07 -16.08
N HIS A 108 16.10 51.28 -17.40
CA HIS A 108 16.75 50.45 -18.42
C HIS A 108 15.93 49.41 -19.21
N ARG A 109 15.64 49.84 -20.46
CA ARG A 109 15.80 49.09 -21.72
C ARG A 109 14.83 47.93 -21.95
N ARG A 110 13.74 48.26 -22.68
CA ARG A 110 12.89 47.33 -23.42
C ARG A 110 13.74 46.61 -24.47
N THR A 111 14.29 45.43 -24.15
CA THR A 111 14.69 44.47 -25.16
C THR A 111 13.45 43.70 -25.60
N SER A 112 13.31 43.55 -26.92
CA SER A 112 12.20 42.89 -27.60
C SER A 112 11.77 41.60 -26.89
N SER A 113 10.53 41.53 -26.40
CA SER A 113 10.01 40.28 -25.85
C SER A 113 9.93 39.25 -26.98
N PRO A 114 10.62 38.10 -26.89
CA PRO A 114 10.39 37.03 -27.84
C PRO A 114 8.93 36.61 -27.71
N HIS A 115 8.35 36.18 -28.82
CA HIS A 115 6.93 35.86 -28.97
C HIS A 115 6.41 35.18 -27.71
N ARG A 116 5.55 35.89 -26.97
CA ARG A 116 4.81 35.36 -25.84
C ARG A 116 3.81 34.36 -26.43
N VAL A 117 4.28 33.15 -26.73
CA VAL A 117 3.36 32.02 -26.85
C VAL A 117 2.54 32.05 -25.59
N SER A 118 1.22 32.21 -25.76
CA SER A 118 0.31 32.30 -24.64
C SER A 118 0.60 31.12 -23.71
N ARG A 119 0.76 31.37 -22.41
CA ARG A 119 0.99 30.30 -21.42
C ARG A 119 -0.10 29.22 -21.55
N LYS A 120 -1.29 29.61 -21.98
CA LYS A 120 -2.41 28.74 -22.38
C LYS A 120 -2.09 27.83 -23.58
N ALA A 121 -1.46 28.35 -24.63
CA ALA A 121 -1.06 27.56 -25.80
C ALA A 121 0.04 26.55 -25.45
N TYR A 122 1.04 26.96 -24.65
CA TYR A 122 2.10 26.06 -24.16
C TYR A 122 1.54 24.94 -23.27
N ASN A 123 0.65 25.27 -22.33
CA ASN A 123 0.01 24.27 -21.47
C ASN A 123 -0.85 23.28 -22.28
N ARG A 124 -1.62 23.77 -23.27
CA ARG A 124 -2.41 22.91 -24.18
C ARG A 124 -1.53 21.95 -24.98
N TRP A 125 -0.39 22.43 -25.47
CA TRP A 125 0.58 21.58 -26.15
C TRP A 125 1.17 20.52 -25.23
N PHE A 126 1.51 20.88 -23.99
CA PHE A 126 2.03 19.93 -23.00
C PHE A 126 1.02 18.84 -22.63
N VAL A 127 -0.26 19.19 -22.46
CA VAL A 127 -1.36 18.24 -22.25
C VAL A 127 -1.50 17.31 -23.46
N ALA A 128 -1.54 17.86 -24.68
CA ALA A 128 -1.62 17.05 -25.91
C ALA A 128 -0.45 16.07 -26.02
N CYS A 129 0.78 16.53 -25.80
CA CYS A 129 1.97 15.66 -25.78
C CYS A 129 1.87 14.55 -24.73
N THR A 130 1.35 14.85 -23.54
CA THR A 130 1.19 13.88 -22.45
C THR A 130 0.13 12.82 -22.80
N LEU A 131 -0.99 13.22 -23.40
CA LEU A 131 -2.07 12.32 -23.82
C LEU A 131 -1.67 11.42 -25.00
N ILE A 132 -0.85 11.93 -25.92
CA ILE A 132 -0.31 11.13 -27.04
C ILE A 132 0.63 10.03 -26.52
N LYS A 133 1.47 10.36 -25.53
CA LYS A 133 2.43 9.41 -24.95
C LYS A 133 1.80 8.41 -23.98
N ASN A 134 0.65 8.73 -23.39
CA ASN A 134 -0.03 7.90 -22.40
C ASN A 134 -1.45 7.53 -22.88
N PRO A 135 -1.60 6.56 -23.80
CA PRO A 135 -2.88 6.26 -24.45
C PRO A 135 -3.96 5.75 -23.49
N SER A 136 -3.59 5.20 -22.32
CA SER A 136 -4.52 4.80 -21.26
C SER A 136 -5.29 5.97 -20.65
N LEU A 137 -4.66 7.14 -20.52
CA LEU A 137 -5.27 8.33 -19.94
C LEU A 137 -6.34 8.96 -20.85
N ARG A 138 -6.29 8.70 -22.17
CA ARG A 138 -7.30 9.19 -23.12
C ARG A 138 -8.68 8.62 -22.86
N LYS A 139 -8.77 7.37 -22.39
CA LYS A 139 -10.05 6.72 -22.10
C LYS A 139 -10.70 7.36 -20.88
N ASN A 140 -9.93 7.56 -19.81
CA ASN A 140 -10.41 8.13 -18.56
C ASN A 140 -10.77 9.62 -18.70
N HIS A 141 -10.00 10.38 -19.49
CA HIS A 141 -10.30 11.80 -19.74
C HIS A 141 -11.65 12.00 -20.45
N VAL A 142 -12.03 11.12 -21.36
CA VAL A 142 -13.34 11.20 -22.04
C VAL A 142 -14.47 10.81 -21.08
N SER A 143 -14.23 9.82 -20.21
CA SER A 143 -15.21 9.39 -19.21
C SER A 143 -15.47 10.44 -18.12
N GLU A 144 -14.44 11.08 -17.58
CA GLU A 144 -14.62 12.11 -16.54
C GLU A 144 -15.30 13.37 -17.09
N VAL A 145 -14.94 13.83 -18.30
CA VAL A 145 -15.59 14.99 -18.93
C VAL A 145 -17.09 14.76 -19.15
N ASN A 146 -17.49 13.57 -19.61
CA ASN A 146 -18.91 13.22 -19.75
C ASN A 146 -19.67 13.23 -18.42
N VAL A 147 -19.03 12.82 -17.31
CA VAL A 147 -19.66 12.85 -15.99
C VAL A 147 -19.91 14.29 -15.52
N TYR A 148 -18.97 15.22 -15.76
CA TYR A 148 -19.17 16.62 -15.39
C TYR A 148 -20.24 17.32 -16.24
N ASP A 149 -20.31 17.03 -17.54
CA ASP A 149 -21.35 17.57 -18.42
C ASP A 149 -22.76 17.09 -18.00
N GLU A 150 -22.91 15.83 -17.56
CA GLU A 150 -24.19 15.28 -17.10
C GLU A 150 -24.66 15.88 -15.75
N PHE A 151 -23.71 16.26 -14.88
CA PHE A 151 -23.98 16.97 -13.62
C PHE A 151 -24.30 18.47 -13.80
N GLU A 152 -23.80 19.12 -14.84
CA GLU A 152 -24.17 20.50 -15.18
C GLU A 152 -25.57 20.57 -15.79
N ILE A 153 -25.94 19.62 -16.66
CA ILE A 153 -27.28 19.55 -17.28
C ILE A 153 -28.39 19.35 -16.21
N THR A 154 -28.14 18.52 -15.19
CA THR A 154 -29.11 18.29 -14.10
C THR A 154 -29.28 19.47 -13.14
N LYS A 155 -28.36 20.45 -13.15
CA LYS A 155 -28.48 21.68 -12.35
C LYS A 155 -29.21 22.80 -13.07
N GLU A 156 -29.31 22.77 -14.40
CA GLU A 156 -30.07 23.77 -15.17
C GLU A 156 -31.55 23.43 -15.34
N GLU A 157 -31.99 22.23 -14.94
CA GLU A 157 -33.40 21.78 -14.99
C GLU A 157 -34.21 22.06 -13.70
N PHE A 158 -33.68 22.84 -12.74
CA PHE A 158 -34.39 23.28 -11.52
C PHE A 158 -34.34 24.79 -11.30
#